data_AF-A0A2V9ZJS4-F1
#
_entry.id   AF-A0A2V9ZJS4-F1
#
_cell.length_a   1.000
_cell.length_b   1.000
_cell.length_c   1.000
_cell.angle_alpha   90.00
_cell.angle_beta   90.00
_cell.angle_gamma   90.00
#
_symmetry.space_group_name_H-M   'P 1'
#
loop_
_entity.id
_entity.type
_entity.pdbx_description
1 polymer ?
#
loop_
_entity_poly.entity_id
_entity_poly.type
_entity_poly.pdbx_seq_one_letter_code
_entity_poly.pdbx_strand_id
1 'polypeptide(L)'
;MKRVAIVGAMLALASFASAQYGGGQQTQTPPAAQPGADQQAAPAQAAPAGKRPPQAKTQAEFDAYNQIANTTDPAALEKAADDFSAKFPDSELRVLLYKKAMAAYQNANNGDKMMDMGKKALAIDPNDPQALISVAEVLAERTRETDLDKDQRLAEARKDAETVLKSVDTDAPAGVPPDKIELYKGLMRSNAYAILGTLDFNKNDYAAAEGNFRKSIDALPQQPDAVTVLRLALSLDHQGKYPEALKYANQAVQMTQESTNAGTAARHEQDRLVKLTGGTPPGTAPGSAQNPPPGNAPPKN
;
A
#
# COMPACT_ATOMS: atom_id res chain seq x y z
N MET A 1 -20.91 -5.38 -24.36
CA MET A 1 -20.64 -4.34 -23.34
C MET A 1 -20.96 -4.89 -21.96
N LYS A 2 -19.96 -5.35 -21.21
CA LYS A 2 -20.07 -5.69 -19.78
C LYS A 2 -18.78 -5.24 -19.10
N ARG A 3 -18.91 -4.39 -18.09
CA ARG A 3 -17.80 -3.81 -17.30
C ARG A 3 -17.16 -4.92 -16.48
N VAL A 4 -15.85 -5.11 -16.59
CA VAL A 4 -15.07 -6.03 -15.73
C VAL A 4 -14.44 -5.18 -14.63
N ALA A 5 -14.77 -5.55 -13.39
CA ALA A 5 -14.37 -4.87 -12.17
C ALA A 5 -12.88 -5.08 -11.87
N ILE A 6 -12.24 -4.01 -11.41
CA ILE A 6 -10.89 -3.98 -10.86
C ILE A 6 -10.88 -4.76 -9.54
N VAL A 7 -9.95 -5.70 -9.40
CA VAL A 7 -9.66 -6.39 -8.15
C VAL A 7 -8.93 -5.41 -7.23
N GLY A 8 -9.69 -4.65 -6.44
CA GLY A 8 -9.18 -3.98 -5.26
C GLY A 8 -9.01 -5.00 -4.14
N ALA A 9 -7.82 -5.07 -3.55
CA ALA A 9 -7.57 -5.83 -2.34
C ALA A 9 -8.41 -5.23 -1.19
N MET A 10 -9.63 -5.72 -1.02
CA MET A 10 -10.47 -5.40 0.13
C MET A 10 -9.89 -6.07 1.38
N LEU A 11 -9.15 -5.31 2.17
CA LEU A 11 -9.01 -5.57 3.60
C LEU A 11 -10.37 -5.27 4.26
N ALA A 12 -11.24 -6.27 4.28
CA ALA A 12 -12.50 -6.22 5.02
C ALA A 12 -12.19 -6.22 6.53
N LEU A 13 -12.10 -5.04 7.13
CA LEU A 13 -12.17 -4.87 8.57
C LEU A 13 -13.63 -5.07 8.99
N ALA A 14 -13.98 -6.31 9.31
CA ALA A 14 -15.25 -6.65 9.94
C ALA A 14 -15.33 -5.96 11.31
N SER A 15 -16.27 -5.02 11.44
CA SER A 15 -16.68 -4.42 12.70
C SER A 15 -17.32 -5.49 13.59
N PHE A 16 -16.64 -5.86 14.68
CA PHE A 16 -17.23 -6.68 15.74
C PHE A 16 -17.94 -5.78 16.75
N ALA A 17 -19.27 -5.84 16.73
CA ALA A 17 -20.11 -5.37 17.82
C ALA A 17 -19.85 -6.25 19.06
N SER A 18 -19.41 -5.64 20.15
CA SER A 18 -19.39 -6.29 21.46
C SER A 18 -20.83 -6.32 21.98
N ALA A 19 -21.54 -7.43 21.76
CA ALA A 19 -22.78 -7.70 22.48
C ALA A 19 -22.44 -8.31 23.84
N GLN A 20 -22.72 -7.56 24.89
CA GLN A 20 -22.61 -7.98 26.29
C GLN A 20 -23.94 -8.59 26.75
N TYR A 21 -23.82 -9.61 27.61
CA TYR A 21 -24.81 -10.14 28.55
C TYR A 21 -26.02 -10.96 28.03
N GLY A 22 -25.93 -12.27 28.27
CA GLY A 22 -27.06 -13.18 28.45
C GLY A 22 -26.64 -14.27 29.44
N GLY A 23 -27.24 -14.26 30.63
CA GLY A 23 -26.90 -15.15 31.74
C GLY A 23 -27.24 -16.61 31.48
N GLY A 24 -26.35 -17.49 31.95
CA GLY A 24 -26.58 -18.92 32.06
C GLY A 24 -25.75 -19.44 33.24
N GLN A 25 -26.41 -19.71 34.36
CA GLN A 25 -25.85 -20.42 35.50
C GLN A 25 -25.47 -21.83 35.05
N GLN A 26 -24.18 -22.18 35.16
CA GLN A 26 -23.77 -23.56 35.30
C GLN A 26 -23.01 -23.72 36.61
N THR A 27 -23.69 -24.40 37.53
CA THR A 27 -23.16 -24.95 38.77
C THR A 27 -22.02 -25.92 38.48
N GLN A 28 -20.81 -25.58 38.90
CA GLN A 28 -19.73 -26.53 39.10
C GLN A 28 -19.23 -26.44 40.54
N THR A 29 -19.25 -27.59 41.20
CA THR A 29 -18.78 -27.88 42.55
C THR A 29 -17.29 -27.56 42.72
N PRO A 30 -16.86 -27.03 43.88
CA PRO A 30 -15.45 -26.72 44.12
C PRO A 30 -14.68 -27.98 44.57
N PRO A 31 -13.49 -28.27 44.02
CA PRO A 31 -12.51 -29.10 44.72
C PRO A 31 -11.66 -28.24 45.66
N ALA A 32 -11.20 -28.91 46.71
CA ALA A 32 -10.56 -28.38 47.90
C ALA A 32 -9.29 -27.54 47.66
N ALA A 33 -9.08 -26.57 48.56
CA ALA A 33 -7.85 -25.81 48.71
C ALA A 33 -6.69 -26.70 49.21
N GLN A 34 -5.54 -26.64 48.53
CA GLN A 34 -4.23 -26.96 49.10
C GLN A 34 -3.44 -25.66 49.27
N PRO A 35 -2.82 -25.42 50.44
CA PRO A 35 -1.95 -24.26 50.65
C PRO A 35 -0.49 -24.59 50.28
N GLY A 36 0.16 -23.66 49.57
CA GLY A 36 1.63 -23.50 49.60
C GLY A 36 2.37 -23.90 48.32
N ALA A 37 2.65 -22.91 47.46
CA ALA A 37 3.92 -22.74 46.76
C ALA A 37 3.96 -21.31 46.21
N ASP A 38 4.79 -20.46 46.80
CA ASP A 38 5.11 -19.13 46.29
C ASP A 38 5.84 -19.26 44.94
N GLN A 39 5.06 -19.31 43.85
CA GLN A 39 5.60 -19.10 42.51
C GLN A 39 5.76 -17.60 42.31
N GLN A 40 6.97 -17.14 42.62
CA GLN A 40 7.49 -15.84 42.26
C GLN A 40 7.31 -15.65 40.75
N ALA A 41 6.27 -14.92 40.37
CA ALA A 41 6.01 -14.53 39.00
C ALA A 41 7.24 -13.78 38.49
N ALA A 42 7.94 -14.37 37.52
CA ALA A 42 8.94 -13.67 36.74
C ALA A 42 8.30 -12.38 36.20
N PRO A 43 8.98 -11.22 36.26
CA PRO A 43 8.41 -10.00 35.74
C PRO A 43 8.06 -10.24 34.27
N ALA A 44 6.77 -10.20 33.96
CA ALA A 44 6.29 -10.18 32.60
C ALA A 44 7.03 -9.03 31.91
N GLN A 45 7.89 -9.37 30.94
CA GLN A 45 8.52 -8.38 30.09
C GLN A 45 7.39 -7.51 29.54
N ALA A 46 7.39 -6.23 29.94
CA ALA A 46 6.46 -5.26 29.43
C ALA A 46 6.62 -5.29 27.89
N ALA A 47 5.58 -5.77 27.20
CA ALA A 47 5.48 -5.59 25.77
C ALA A 47 5.70 -4.10 25.48
N PRO A 48 6.47 -3.75 24.43
CA PRO A 48 6.73 -2.36 24.11
C PRO A 48 5.40 -1.60 24.10
N ALA A 49 5.35 -0.52 24.88
CA ALA A 49 4.17 0.30 25.06
C ALA A 49 3.87 1.02 23.72
N GLY A 50 3.24 0.31 22.80
CA GLY A 50 2.75 0.87 21.56
C GLY A 50 1.66 1.90 21.86
N LYS A 51 1.48 2.85 20.93
CA LYS A 51 0.41 3.84 21.03
C LYS A 51 -0.94 3.12 21.21
N ARG A 52 -1.65 3.41 22.31
CA ARG A 52 -3.01 2.87 22.51
C ARG A 52 -3.89 3.30 21.33
N PRO A 53 -4.84 2.45 20.89
CA PRO A 53 -5.78 2.86 19.85
C PRO A 53 -6.55 4.13 20.24
N PRO A 54 -6.88 5.02 19.27
CA PRO A 54 -7.73 6.18 19.51
C PRO A 54 -9.08 5.78 20.12
N GLN A 55 -9.57 6.56 21.09
CA GLN A 55 -10.84 6.28 21.79
C GLN A 55 -11.76 7.50 21.83
N ALA A 56 -13.08 7.24 21.88
CA ALA A 56 -14.06 8.26 22.20
C ALA A 56 -13.84 8.74 23.64
N LYS A 57 -13.84 10.06 23.88
CA LYS A 57 -13.77 10.60 25.24
C LYS A 57 -15.14 10.74 25.88
N THR A 58 -16.19 10.83 25.07
CA THR A 58 -17.57 11.04 25.51
C THR A 58 -18.54 10.16 24.74
N GLN A 59 -19.72 9.89 25.30
CA GLN A 59 -20.78 9.16 24.61
C GLN A 59 -21.22 9.89 23.33
N ALA A 60 -21.28 11.23 23.36
CA ALA A 60 -21.66 12.03 22.21
C ALA A 60 -20.68 11.88 21.04
N GLU A 61 -19.37 11.79 21.32
CA GLU A 61 -18.36 11.48 20.29
C GLU A 61 -18.55 10.07 19.73
N PHE A 62 -18.77 9.08 20.60
CA PHE A 62 -18.97 7.70 20.18
C PHE A 62 -20.20 7.55 19.28
N ASP A 63 -21.33 8.14 19.67
CA ASP A 63 -22.57 8.11 18.90
C ASP A 63 -22.41 8.79 17.54
N ALA A 64 -21.78 9.98 17.52
CA ALA A 64 -21.51 10.71 16.27
C ALA A 64 -20.56 9.95 15.35
N TYR A 65 -19.53 9.30 15.90
CA TYR A 65 -18.63 8.45 15.12
C TYR A 65 -19.37 7.25 14.50
N ASN A 66 -20.21 6.58 15.28
CA ASN A 66 -20.99 5.43 14.80
C ASN A 66 -21.97 5.79 13.69
N GLN A 67 -22.51 7.01 13.67
CA GLN A 67 -23.35 7.49 12.57
C GLN A 67 -22.60 7.57 11.23
N ILE A 68 -21.27 7.75 11.26
CA ILE A 68 -20.40 7.87 10.08
C ILE A 68 -19.82 6.50 9.67
N ALA A 69 -19.95 5.48 10.55
CA ALA A 69 -19.31 4.18 10.39
C ALA A 69 -19.67 3.47 9.07
N ASN A 70 -20.89 3.68 8.56
CA ASN A 70 -21.37 3.03 7.33
C ASN A 70 -21.27 3.90 6.08
N THR A 71 -20.84 5.16 6.19
CA THR A 71 -20.65 6.03 5.02
C THR A 71 -19.45 5.53 4.20
N THR A 72 -19.63 5.43 2.88
CA THR A 72 -18.60 4.96 1.94
C THR A 72 -18.30 5.96 0.83
N ASP A 73 -19.20 6.91 0.57
CA ASP A 73 -18.96 7.99 -0.39
C ASP A 73 -17.81 8.90 0.10
N PRO A 74 -16.77 9.14 -0.71
CA PRO A 74 -15.60 9.91 -0.27
C PRO A 74 -15.92 11.33 0.16
N ALA A 75 -16.79 12.04 -0.56
CA ALA A 75 -17.13 13.43 -0.27
C ALA A 75 -18.01 13.56 0.97
N ALA A 76 -18.96 12.64 1.16
CA ALA A 76 -19.76 12.55 2.37
C ALA A 76 -18.89 12.20 3.59
N LEU A 77 -17.89 11.33 3.43
CA LEU A 77 -16.92 11.00 4.48
C LEU A 77 -16.04 12.20 4.86
N GLU A 78 -15.51 12.94 3.88
CA GLU A 78 -14.75 14.17 4.14
C GLU A 78 -15.59 15.16 4.92
N LYS A 79 -16.81 15.45 4.43
CA LYS A 79 -17.70 16.39 5.11
C LYS A 79 -18.01 15.93 6.54
N ALA A 80 -18.30 14.65 6.73
CA ALA A 80 -18.60 14.10 8.05
C ALA A 80 -17.39 14.16 9.00
N ALA A 81 -16.17 13.92 8.49
CA ALA A 81 -14.95 14.04 9.26
C ALA A 81 -14.67 15.51 9.67
N ASP A 82 -14.91 16.46 8.77
CA ASP A 82 -14.79 17.89 9.03
C ASP A 82 -15.82 18.36 10.07
N ASP A 83 -17.10 18.02 9.88
CA ASP A 83 -18.18 18.35 10.81
C ASP A 83 -17.91 17.74 12.21
N PHE A 84 -17.47 16.48 12.27
CA PHE A 84 -17.09 15.82 13.52
C PHE A 84 -15.91 16.53 14.18
N SER A 85 -14.88 16.91 13.42
CA SER A 85 -13.70 17.60 13.94
C SER A 85 -14.02 18.99 14.48
N ALA A 86 -14.95 19.71 13.83
CA ALA A 86 -15.42 21.00 14.29
C ALA A 86 -16.24 20.88 15.59
N LYS A 87 -17.07 19.84 15.70
CA LYS A 87 -17.90 19.58 16.88
C LYS A 87 -17.11 19.02 18.06
N PHE A 88 -16.09 18.20 17.80
CA PHE A 88 -15.29 17.51 18.80
C PHE A 88 -13.78 17.71 18.54
N PRO A 89 -13.25 18.94 18.72
CA PRO A 89 -11.87 19.28 18.36
C PRO A 89 -10.82 18.51 19.16
N ASP A 90 -11.17 18.02 20.35
CA ASP A 90 -10.25 17.23 21.20
C ASP A 90 -10.42 15.72 21.03
N SER A 91 -11.35 15.26 20.19
CA SER A 91 -11.60 13.82 20.03
C SER A 91 -10.43 13.14 19.31
N GLU A 92 -10.03 11.98 19.83
CA GLU A 92 -9.01 11.13 19.21
C GLU A 92 -9.56 10.43 17.96
N LEU A 93 -10.89 10.30 17.82
CA LEU A 93 -11.50 9.60 16.69
C LEU A 93 -11.38 10.36 15.36
N ARG A 94 -10.98 11.63 15.39
CA ARG A 94 -10.77 12.45 14.18
C ARG A 94 -9.77 11.81 13.22
N VAL A 95 -8.67 11.23 13.73
CA VAL A 95 -7.66 10.58 12.86
C VAL A 95 -8.26 9.38 12.13
N LEU A 96 -9.14 8.61 12.78
CA LEU A 96 -9.79 7.45 12.15
C LEU A 96 -10.73 7.86 11.02
N LEU A 97 -11.48 8.96 11.20
CA LEU A 97 -12.38 9.49 10.18
C LEU A 97 -11.62 10.05 8.97
N TYR A 98 -10.56 10.82 9.19
CA TYR A 98 -9.74 11.32 8.08
C TYR A 98 -9.02 10.20 7.34
N LYS A 99 -8.50 9.18 8.04
CA LYS A 99 -7.94 7.98 7.39
C LYS A 99 -8.97 7.22 6.56
N LYS A 100 -10.22 7.13 7.04
CA LYS A 100 -11.31 6.52 6.27
C LYS A 100 -11.64 7.33 5.01
N ALA A 101 -11.71 8.65 5.11
CA ALA A 101 -11.91 9.53 3.95
C ALA A 101 -10.74 9.45 2.96
N MET A 102 -9.50 9.42 3.46
CA MET A 102 -8.27 9.22 2.69
C MET A 102 -8.33 7.92 1.87
N ALA A 103 -8.65 6.79 2.51
CA ALA A 103 -8.80 5.50 1.84
C ALA A 103 -9.94 5.50 0.81
N ALA A 104 -11.05 6.19 1.10
CA ALA A 104 -12.15 6.34 0.15
C ALA A 104 -11.72 7.13 -1.11
N TYR A 105 -10.96 8.21 -0.94
CA TYR A 105 -10.40 8.95 -2.07
C TYR A 105 -9.32 8.20 -2.82
N GLN A 106 -8.51 7.40 -2.14
CA GLN A 106 -7.55 6.49 -2.78
C GLN A 106 -8.29 5.50 -3.70
N ASN A 107 -9.36 4.87 -3.21
CA ASN A 107 -10.18 3.95 -4.00
C ASN A 107 -10.90 4.64 -5.17
N ALA A 108 -11.23 5.92 -5.02
CA ALA A 108 -11.78 6.76 -6.08
C ALA A 108 -10.72 7.30 -7.06
N ASN A 109 -9.45 6.91 -6.90
CA ASN A 109 -8.31 7.40 -7.68
C ASN A 109 -8.15 8.94 -7.65
N ASN A 110 -8.53 9.57 -6.54
CA ASN A 110 -8.43 11.01 -6.33
C ASN A 110 -7.26 11.34 -5.39
N GLY A 111 -6.05 11.35 -5.93
CA GLY A 111 -4.82 11.57 -5.16
C GLY A 111 -4.74 12.93 -4.46
N ASP A 112 -5.33 14.00 -5.01
CA ASP A 112 -5.27 15.32 -4.39
C ASP A 112 -6.08 15.35 -3.10
N LYS A 113 -7.33 14.89 -3.17
CA LYS A 113 -8.19 14.77 -1.98
C LYS A 113 -7.70 13.71 -1.00
N MET A 114 -7.12 12.63 -1.50
CA MET A 114 -6.48 11.62 -0.65
C MET A 114 -5.33 12.26 0.16
N MET A 115 -4.45 13.02 -0.50
CA MET A 115 -3.35 13.73 0.17
C MET A 115 -3.87 14.77 1.17
N ASP A 116 -4.91 15.53 0.83
CA ASP A 116 -5.53 16.49 1.76
C ASP A 116 -6.01 15.81 3.05
N MET A 117 -6.71 14.66 2.92
CA MET A 117 -7.18 13.90 4.08
C MET A 117 -6.02 13.27 4.87
N GLY A 118 -4.99 12.78 4.18
CA GLY A 118 -3.76 12.30 4.80
C GLY A 118 -3.07 13.38 5.64
N LYS A 119 -2.94 14.59 5.09
CA LYS A 119 -2.38 15.75 5.82
C LYS A 119 -3.22 16.13 7.04
N LYS A 120 -4.55 16.09 6.95
CA LYS A 120 -5.44 16.28 8.11
C LYS A 120 -5.25 15.19 9.17
N ALA A 121 -5.05 13.93 8.78
CA ALA A 121 -4.74 12.84 9.69
C ALA A 121 -3.37 13.04 10.38
N LEU A 122 -2.33 13.42 9.63
CA LEU A 122 -0.98 13.69 10.15
C LEU A 122 -0.90 14.89 11.08
N ALA A 123 -1.79 15.88 10.90
CA ALA A 123 -1.92 16.98 11.86
C ALA A 123 -2.40 16.51 13.25
N ILE A 124 -2.99 15.31 13.34
CA ILE A 124 -3.48 14.71 14.59
C ILE A 124 -2.52 13.64 15.10
N ASP A 125 -2.06 12.74 14.22
CA ASP A 125 -1.02 11.74 14.52
C ASP A 125 0.13 11.85 13.49
N PRO A 126 1.19 12.62 13.81
CA PRO A 126 2.30 12.85 12.88
C PRO A 126 3.10 11.60 12.48
N ASN A 127 2.94 10.48 13.21
CA ASN A 127 3.63 9.24 12.89
C ASN A 127 2.66 8.14 12.41
N ASP A 128 1.45 8.48 11.98
CA ASP A 128 0.55 7.48 11.40
C ASP A 128 1.16 6.91 10.11
N PRO A 129 1.58 5.64 10.08
CA PRO A 129 2.38 5.13 8.97
C PRO A 129 1.56 5.02 7.68
N GLN A 130 0.25 4.78 7.78
CA GLN A 130 -0.61 4.73 6.60
C GLN A 130 -0.73 6.11 5.95
N ALA A 131 -0.97 7.16 6.73
CA ALA A 131 -1.06 8.51 6.20
C ALA A 131 0.29 9.01 5.64
N LEU A 132 1.41 8.71 6.32
CA LEU A 132 2.75 9.04 5.82
C LEU A 132 3.03 8.37 4.46
N ILE A 133 2.78 7.07 4.33
CA ILE A 133 2.95 6.35 3.05
C ILE A 133 2.07 6.97 1.97
N SER A 134 0.79 7.18 2.24
CA SER A 134 -0.16 7.69 1.26
C SER A 134 0.20 9.10 0.77
N VAL A 135 0.59 10.00 1.67
CA VAL A 135 1.04 11.36 1.28
C VAL A 135 2.34 11.28 0.49
N ALA A 136 3.31 10.51 0.95
CA ALA A 136 4.61 10.36 0.31
C ALA A 136 4.51 9.76 -1.10
N GLU A 137 3.63 8.79 -1.31
CA GLU A 137 3.35 8.20 -2.63
C GLU A 137 2.80 9.25 -3.61
N VAL A 138 1.79 10.02 -3.20
CA VAL A 138 1.24 11.10 -4.05
C VAL A 138 2.30 12.14 -4.38
N LEU A 139 3.12 12.53 -3.40
CA LEU A 139 4.21 13.48 -3.62
C LEU A 139 5.26 12.91 -4.57
N ALA A 140 5.65 11.65 -4.44
CA ALA A 140 6.65 11.02 -5.31
C ALA A 140 6.15 10.84 -6.75
N GLU A 141 4.87 10.54 -6.96
CA GLU A 141 4.32 10.26 -8.28
C GLU A 141 3.79 11.49 -9.02
N ARG A 142 3.28 12.49 -8.30
CA ARG A 142 2.64 13.66 -8.93
C ARG A 142 3.53 14.89 -9.04
N THR A 143 4.65 14.92 -8.34
CA THR A 143 5.60 16.03 -8.46
C THR A 143 6.30 15.98 -9.82
N ARG A 144 6.22 17.08 -10.57
CA ARG A 144 6.81 17.23 -11.90
C ARG A 144 8.11 18.02 -11.81
N GLU A 145 8.98 17.80 -12.79
CA GLU A 145 10.22 18.57 -12.96
C GLU A 145 9.97 20.08 -13.10
N THR A 146 8.80 20.48 -13.59
CA THR A 146 8.41 21.89 -13.78
C THR A 146 7.83 22.56 -12.52
N ASP A 147 7.61 21.81 -11.44
CA ASP A 147 6.98 22.36 -10.24
C ASP A 147 7.99 23.21 -9.46
N LEU A 148 7.60 24.43 -9.09
CA LEU A 148 8.47 25.37 -8.36
C LEU A 148 8.87 24.84 -6.98
N ASP A 149 8.01 24.03 -6.35
CA ASP A 149 8.21 23.41 -5.05
C ASP A 149 8.71 21.96 -5.14
N LYS A 150 9.18 21.50 -6.31
CA LYS A 150 9.62 20.11 -6.55
C LYS A 150 10.51 19.58 -5.45
N ASP A 151 11.62 20.27 -5.16
CA ASP A 151 12.62 19.76 -4.22
C ASP A 151 12.05 19.64 -2.79
N GLN A 152 11.17 20.57 -2.41
CA GLN A 152 10.47 20.51 -1.13
C GLN A 152 9.53 19.31 -1.06
N ARG A 153 8.71 19.07 -2.10
CA ARG A 153 7.77 17.94 -2.16
C ARG A 153 8.48 16.59 -2.13
N LEU A 154 9.57 16.46 -2.89
CA LEU A 154 10.36 15.22 -2.92
C LEU A 154 11.12 14.99 -1.60
N ALA A 155 11.55 16.06 -0.92
CA ALA A 155 12.14 15.97 0.41
C ALA A 155 11.11 15.57 1.47
N GLU A 156 9.88 16.10 1.40
CA GLU A 156 8.75 15.70 2.25
C GLU A 156 8.44 14.20 2.06
N ALA A 157 8.29 13.75 0.80
CA ALA A 157 8.04 12.34 0.49
C ALA A 157 9.13 11.40 1.07
N ARG A 158 10.41 11.79 0.96
CA ARG A 158 11.52 11.03 1.54
C ARG A 158 11.42 10.98 3.06
N LYS A 159 11.21 12.12 3.70
CA LYS A 159 11.12 12.24 5.16
C LYS A 159 9.99 11.36 5.70
N ASP A 160 8.84 11.37 5.04
CA ASP A 160 7.67 10.59 5.44
C ASP A 160 7.95 9.08 5.35
N ALA A 161 8.50 8.62 4.22
CA ALA A 161 8.88 7.21 4.05
C ALA A 161 9.95 6.76 5.07
N GLU A 162 10.97 7.60 5.33
CA GLU A 162 11.97 7.33 6.36
C GLU A 162 11.39 7.33 7.78
N THR A 163 10.37 8.15 8.05
CA THR A 163 9.68 8.18 9.34
C THR A 163 8.96 6.87 9.58
N VAL A 164 8.28 6.33 8.56
CA VAL A 164 7.65 5.01 8.63
C VAL A 164 8.69 3.92 8.94
N LEU A 165 9.83 3.89 8.25
CA LEU A 165 10.88 2.90 8.50
C LEU A 165 11.45 2.98 9.92
N LYS A 166 11.47 4.17 10.53
CA LYS A 166 11.96 4.36 11.91
C LYS A 166 10.96 3.90 12.96
N SER A 167 9.65 4.05 12.73
CA SER A 167 8.62 3.80 13.74
C SER A 167 7.87 2.48 13.56
N VAL A 168 7.82 1.90 12.37
CA VAL A 168 6.97 0.73 12.05
C VAL A 168 7.24 -0.50 12.93
N ASP A 169 8.47 -0.69 13.38
CA ASP A 169 8.84 -1.85 14.20
C ASP A 169 8.55 -1.63 15.68
N THR A 170 8.59 -0.37 16.15
CA THR A 170 8.43 0.02 17.56
C THR A 170 6.99 0.37 17.92
N ASP A 171 6.25 0.95 16.97
CA ASP A 171 4.90 1.43 17.21
C ASP A 171 3.90 0.30 16.94
N ALA A 172 3.08 -0.01 17.94
CA ALA A 172 2.00 -0.98 17.74
C ALA A 172 0.92 -0.39 16.81
N PRO A 173 0.54 -1.09 15.73
CA PRO A 173 -0.49 -0.58 14.84
C PRO A 173 -1.87 -0.65 15.51
N ALA A 174 -2.50 0.51 15.68
CA ALA A 174 -3.83 0.60 16.27
C ALA A 174 -4.89 -0.08 15.38
N GLY A 175 -5.71 -0.96 15.96
CA GLY A 175 -6.82 -1.61 15.27
C GLY A 175 -6.43 -2.73 14.30
N VAL A 176 -5.15 -3.13 14.25
CA VAL A 176 -4.70 -4.28 13.47
C VAL A 176 -4.77 -5.54 14.34
N PRO A 177 -5.43 -6.63 13.89
CA PRO A 177 -5.48 -7.89 14.63
C PRO A 177 -4.07 -8.46 14.91
N PRO A 178 -3.82 -9.09 16.07
CA PRO A 178 -2.50 -9.61 16.42
C PRO A 178 -1.88 -10.54 15.37
N ASP A 179 -2.69 -11.38 14.71
CA ASP A 179 -2.25 -12.30 13.65
C ASP A 179 -1.91 -11.59 12.32
N LYS A 180 -2.22 -10.30 12.20
CA LYS A 180 -1.96 -9.47 11.01
C LYS A 180 -0.86 -8.43 11.21
N ILE A 181 -0.34 -8.26 12.43
CA ILE A 181 0.65 -7.22 12.75
C ILE A 181 1.89 -7.34 11.86
N GLU A 182 2.47 -8.53 11.74
CA GLU A 182 3.68 -8.72 10.93
C GLU A 182 3.44 -8.47 9.45
N LEU A 183 2.27 -8.87 8.94
CA LEU A 183 1.87 -8.57 7.57
C LEU A 183 1.76 -7.06 7.34
N TYR A 184 1.14 -6.36 8.30
CA TYR A 184 1.00 -4.91 8.26
C TYR A 184 2.37 -4.20 8.29
N LYS A 185 3.26 -4.60 9.19
CA LYS A 185 4.63 -4.05 9.26
C LYS A 185 5.41 -4.29 7.97
N GLY A 186 5.29 -5.50 7.41
CA GLY A 186 5.87 -5.85 6.11
C GLY A 186 5.37 -4.94 4.99
N LEU A 187 4.05 -4.71 4.94
CA LEU A 187 3.44 -3.80 3.95
C LEU A 187 3.92 -2.36 4.09
N MET A 188 3.97 -1.84 5.32
CA MET A 188 4.46 -0.47 5.57
C MET A 188 5.94 -0.32 5.18
N ARG A 189 6.80 -1.29 5.52
CA ARG A 189 8.21 -1.32 5.09
C ARG A 189 8.32 -1.41 3.57
N SER A 190 7.53 -2.29 2.94
CA SER A 190 7.53 -2.48 1.50
C SER A 190 7.20 -1.19 0.75
N ASN A 191 6.12 -0.51 1.15
CA ASN A 191 5.72 0.76 0.56
C ASN A 191 6.73 1.87 0.80
N ALA A 192 7.27 2.00 2.02
CA ALA A 192 8.30 3.02 2.32
C ALA A 192 9.53 2.86 1.42
N TYR A 193 10.02 1.63 1.27
CA TYR A 193 11.15 1.35 0.38
C TYR A 193 10.81 1.55 -1.11
N ALA A 194 9.59 1.23 -1.55
CA ALA A 194 9.17 1.50 -2.92
C ALA A 194 9.14 3.01 -3.23
N ILE A 195 8.68 3.83 -2.28
CA ILE A 195 8.69 5.29 -2.40
C ILE A 195 10.13 5.80 -2.48
N LEU A 196 11.01 5.38 -1.57
CA LEU A 196 12.42 5.77 -1.59
C LEU A 196 13.11 5.38 -2.91
N GLY A 197 12.88 4.15 -3.39
CA GLY A 197 13.40 3.70 -4.66
C GLY A 197 12.89 4.53 -5.84
N THR A 198 11.62 4.96 -5.81
CA THR A 198 11.04 5.83 -6.84
C THR A 198 11.69 7.22 -6.82
N LEU A 199 11.92 7.78 -5.63
CA LEU A 199 12.61 9.06 -5.48
C LEU A 199 14.06 9.00 -5.97
N ASP A 200 14.77 7.90 -5.69
CA ASP A 200 16.14 7.68 -6.16
C ASP A 200 16.18 7.49 -7.68
N PHE A 201 15.24 6.72 -8.23
CA PHE A 201 15.10 6.51 -9.67
C PHE A 201 14.86 7.84 -10.41
N ASN A 202 13.96 8.69 -9.90
CA ASN A 202 13.66 9.99 -10.48
C ASN A 202 14.87 10.96 -10.42
N LYS A 203 15.81 10.73 -9.48
CA LYS A 203 17.09 11.45 -9.40
C LYS A 203 18.18 10.83 -10.26
N ASN A 204 17.87 9.79 -11.04
CA ASN A 204 18.81 8.97 -11.81
C ASN A 204 19.87 8.26 -10.94
N ASP A 205 19.63 8.13 -9.64
CA ASP A 205 20.45 7.29 -8.75
C ASP A 205 19.94 5.84 -8.81
N TYR A 206 20.19 5.19 -9.95
CA TYR A 206 19.66 3.87 -10.24
C TYR A 206 20.22 2.77 -9.31
N ALA A 207 21.41 2.97 -8.74
CA ALA A 207 22.00 2.04 -7.78
C ALA A 207 21.29 2.12 -6.42
N ALA A 208 21.00 3.32 -5.91
CA ALA A 208 20.19 3.48 -4.71
C ALA A 208 18.75 2.99 -4.94
N ALA A 209 18.17 3.30 -6.11
CA ALA A 209 16.85 2.84 -6.52
C ALA A 209 16.74 1.31 -6.50
N GLU A 210 17.69 0.61 -7.13
CA GLU A 210 17.78 -0.85 -7.09
C GLU A 210 17.79 -1.38 -5.65
N GLY A 211 18.66 -0.82 -4.80
CA GLY A 211 18.77 -1.23 -3.41
C GLY A 211 17.46 -1.10 -2.64
N ASN A 212 16.74 0.01 -2.85
CA ASN A 212 15.46 0.25 -2.19
C ASN A 212 14.32 -0.61 -2.76
N PHE A 213 14.22 -0.79 -4.09
CA PHE A 213 13.20 -1.68 -4.66
C PHE A 213 13.39 -3.14 -4.25
N ARG A 214 14.63 -3.62 -4.09
CA ARG A 214 14.88 -4.97 -3.52
C ARG A 214 14.40 -5.06 -2.08
N LYS A 215 14.77 -4.11 -1.22
CA LYS A 215 14.29 -4.06 0.17
C LYS A 215 12.76 -4.01 0.25
N SER A 216 12.11 -3.32 -0.69
CA SER A 216 10.65 -3.29 -0.79
C SER A 216 10.06 -4.68 -1.03
N ILE A 217 10.60 -5.42 -2.01
CA ILE A 217 10.18 -6.80 -2.33
C ILE A 217 10.46 -7.73 -1.15
N ASP A 218 11.64 -7.63 -0.53
CA ASP A 218 12.06 -8.48 0.58
C ASP A 218 11.28 -8.21 1.88
N ALA A 219 10.70 -7.02 2.03
CA ALA A 219 9.86 -6.67 3.18
C ALA A 219 8.48 -7.36 3.16
N LEU A 220 7.99 -7.72 1.96
CA LEU A 220 6.71 -8.40 1.77
C LEU A 220 6.77 -9.43 0.63
N PRO A 221 7.62 -10.47 0.74
CA PRO A 221 7.94 -11.37 -0.37
C PRO A 221 6.76 -12.24 -0.82
N GLN A 222 5.76 -12.43 0.03
CA GLN A 222 4.54 -13.16 -0.29
C GLN A 222 3.56 -12.37 -1.17
N GLN A 223 3.70 -11.04 -1.23
CA GLN A 223 2.82 -10.14 -1.95
C GLN A 223 3.63 -9.00 -2.60
N PRO A 224 4.60 -9.31 -3.49
CA PRO A 224 5.36 -8.28 -4.16
C PRO A 224 4.44 -7.42 -5.04
N ASP A 225 4.67 -6.11 -5.02
CA ASP A 225 3.98 -5.18 -5.90
C ASP A 225 4.57 -5.23 -7.32
N ALA A 226 3.71 -5.38 -8.33
CA ALA A 226 4.14 -5.55 -9.71
C ALA A 226 4.82 -4.30 -10.29
N VAL A 227 4.39 -3.11 -9.86
CA VAL A 227 4.99 -1.84 -10.30
C VAL A 227 6.39 -1.70 -9.72
N THR A 228 6.58 -2.09 -8.46
CA THR A 228 7.89 -2.14 -7.79
C THR A 228 8.85 -3.11 -8.48
N VAL A 229 8.37 -4.31 -8.83
CA VAL A 229 9.17 -5.28 -9.60
C VAL A 229 9.58 -4.73 -10.97
N LEU A 230 8.66 -4.04 -11.67
CA LEU A 230 8.97 -3.36 -12.92
C LEU A 230 10.00 -2.23 -12.73
N ARG A 231 9.84 -1.38 -11.70
CA ARG A 231 10.79 -0.29 -11.40
C ARG A 231 12.17 -0.83 -11.03
N LEU A 232 12.27 -2.00 -10.39
CA LEU A 232 13.54 -2.72 -10.20
C LEU A 232 14.18 -3.12 -11.54
N ALA A 233 13.39 -3.71 -12.46
CA ALA A 233 13.89 -4.08 -13.78
C ALA A 233 14.46 -2.86 -14.54
N LEU A 234 13.73 -1.73 -14.53
CA LEU A 234 14.17 -0.48 -15.14
C LEU A 234 15.45 0.06 -14.49
N SER A 235 15.55 0.02 -13.16
CA SER A 235 16.75 0.46 -12.44
C SER A 235 17.98 -0.37 -12.80
N LEU A 236 17.80 -1.67 -13.02
CA LEU A 236 18.87 -2.57 -13.47
C LEU A 236 19.25 -2.32 -14.93
N ASP A 237 18.27 -2.07 -15.80
CA ASP A 237 18.51 -1.72 -17.20
C ASP A 237 19.33 -0.44 -17.35
N HIS A 238 18.98 0.61 -16.61
CA HIS A 238 19.72 1.87 -16.61
C HIS A 238 21.17 1.72 -16.12
N GLN A 239 21.49 0.64 -15.38
CA GLN A 239 22.85 0.28 -14.97
C GLN A 239 23.55 -0.66 -15.95
N GLY A 240 22.90 -1.06 -17.06
CA GLY A 240 23.43 -2.01 -18.03
C GLY A 240 23.41 -3.47 -17.55
N LYS A 241 22.72 -3.78 -16.44
CA LYS A 241 22.61 -5.14 -15.87
C LYS A 241 21.51 -5.95 -16.60
N TYR A 242 21.59 -6.01 -17.93
CA TYR A 242 20.51 -6.51 -18.80
C TYR A 242 20.00 -7.92 -18.47
N PRO A 243 20.85 -8.93 -18.18
CA PRO A 243 20.35 -10.26 -17.83
C PRO A 243 19.49 -10.28 -16.57
N GLU A 244 19.84 -9.46 -15.57
CA GLU A 244 19.08 -9.36 -14.34
C GLU A 244 17.83 -8.51 -14.51
N ALA A 245 17.94 -7.40 -15.26
CA ALA A 245 16.79 -6.60 -15.65
C ALA A 245 15.73 -7.46 -16.35
N LEU A 246 16.14 -8.34 -17.29
CA LEU A 246 15.24 -9.20 -18.04
C LEU A 246 14.52 -10.20 -17.12
N LYS A 247 15.19 -10.73 -16.10
CA LYS A 247 14.57 -11.60 -15.10
C LYS A 247 13.40 -10.89 -14.41
N TYR A 248 13.60 -9.67 -13.94
CA TYR A 248 12.56 -8.91 -13.24
C TYR A 248 11.49 -8.35 -14.19
N ALA A 249 11.84 -8.00 -15.43
CA ALA A 249 10.87 -7.64 -16.46
C ALA A 249 9.93 -8.83 -16.77
N ASN A 250 10.47 -10.04 -16.93
CA ASN A 250 9.68 -11.27 -17.11
C ASN A 250 8.73 -11.49 -15.93
N GLN A 251 9.21 -11.29 -14.70
CA GLN A 251 8.39 -11.40 -13.50
C GLN A 251 7.26 -10.37 -13.49
N ALA A 252 7.55 -9.10 -13.81
CA ALA A 252 6.54 -8.05 -13.91
C ALA A 252 5.47 -8.37 -14.97
N VAL A 253 5.86 -8.92 -16.12
CA VAL A 253 4.91 -9.39 -17.16
C VAL A 253 3.99 -10.49 -16.64
N GLN A 254 4.52 -11.45 -15.88
CA GLN A 254 3.71 -12.52 -15.28
C GLN A 254 2.73 -12.01 -14.21
N MET A 255 3.07 -10.93 -13.53
CA MET A 255 2.27 -10.33 -12.47
C MET A 255 1.20 -9.35 -12.97
N THR A 256 1.28 -8.91 -14.23
CA THR A 256 0.43 -7.84 -14.77
C THR A 256 -0.44 -8.31 -15.93
N GLN A 257 -1.63 -7.72 -16.03
CA GLN A 257 -2.49 -7.92 -17.19
C GLN A 257 -2.14 -6.94 -18.31
N GLU A 258 -2.29 -7.38 -19.55
CA GLU A 258 -1.88 -6.58 -20.69
C GLU A 258 -2.63 -5.26 -20.85
N SER A 259 -3.90 -5.25 -20.47
CA SER A 259 -4.79 -4.10 -20.52
C SER A 259 -4.44 -2.97 -19.54
N THR A 260 -3.43 -3.16 -18.67
CA THR A 260 -3.01 -2.16 -17.68
C THR A 260 -1.75 -1.43 -18.13
N ASN A 261 -1.59 -0.16 -17.73
CA ASN A 261 -0.40 0.63 -18.04
C ASN A 261 0.90 -0.06 -17.58
N ALA A 262 0.90 -0.63 -16.37
CA ALA A 262 2.03 -1.38 -15.84
C ALA A 262 2.34 -2.62 -16.69
N GLY A 263 1.30 -3.32 -17.16
CA GLY A 263 1.47 -4.45 -18.06
C GLY A 263 2.11 -4.04 -19.38
N THR A 264 1.59 -2.99 -20.04
CA THR A 264 2.15 -2.51 -21.31
C THR A 264 3.62 -2.13 -21.14
N ALA A 265 3.95 -1.39 -20.08
CA ALA A 265 5.32 -1.01 -19.77
C ALA A 265 6.22 -2.23 -19.51
N ALA A 266 5.75 -3.24 -18.76
CA ALA A 266 6.52 -4.45 -18.49
C ALA A 266 6.85 -5.24 -19.75
N ARG A 267 5.91 -5.40 -20.69
CA ARG A 267 6.15 -6.09 -21.97
C ARG A 267 7.07 -5.29 -22.89
N HIS A 268 6.90 -3.96 -22.95
CA HIS A 268 7.81 -3.11 -23.71
C HIS A 268 9.26 -3.24 -23.21
N GLU A 269 9.45 -3.24 -21.89
CA GLU A 269 10.78 -3.37 -21.31
C GLU A 269 11.36 -4.78 -21.53
N GLN A 270 10.54 -5.82 -21.36
CA GLN A 270 10.93 -7.20 -21.72
C GLN A 270 11.40 -7.28 -23.17
N ASP A 271 10.62 -6.79 -24.14
CA ASP A 271 10.96 -6.85 -25.57
C ASP A 271 12.26 -6.12 -25.89
N ARG A 272 12.49 -4.97 -25.25
CA ARG A 272 13.72 -4.19 -25.39
C ARG A 272 14.92 -4.97 -24.84
N LEU A 273 14.80 -5.50 -23.63
CA LEU A 273 15.87 -6.25 -22.96
C LEU A 273 16.21 -7.54 -23.70
N VAL A 274 15.22 -8.26 -24.22
CA VAL A 274 15.45 -9.48 -25.01
C VAL A 274 16.32 -9.18 -26.24
N LYS A 275 16.04 -8.08 -26.96
CA LYS A 275 16.85 -7.63 -28.09
C LYS A 275 18.29 -7.28 -27.67
N LEU A 276 18.45 -6.60 -26.54
CA LEU A 276 19.78 -6.22 -26.01
C LEU A 276 20.61 -7.43 -25.56
N THR A 277 19.97 -8.47 -25.05
CA THR A 277 20.64 -9.72 -24.64
C THR A 277 20.82 -10.74 -25.78
N GLY A 278 20.42 -10.40 -27.01
CA GLY A 278 20.54 -11.29 -28.17
C GLY A 278 19.56 -12.47 -28.17
N GLY A 279 18.49 -12.40 -27.38
CA GLY A 279 17.42 -13.39 -27.36
C GLY A 279 16.29 -13.07 -28.34
N THR A 280 15.40 -14.04 -28.58
CA THR A 280 14.16 -13.83 -29.36
C THR A 280 13.00 -13.51 -28.40
N PRO A 281 12.22 -12.43 -28.60
CA PRO A 281 11.10 -12.09 -27.72
C PRO A 281 10.11 -13.26 -27.58
N PRO A 282 9.69 -13.63 -26.37
CA PRO A 282 8.67 -14.67 -26.17
C PRO A 282 7.33 -14.14 -26.67
N GLY A 283 6.99 -14.45 -27.92
CA GLY A 283 5.73 -14.03 -28.55
C GLY A 283 5.81 -13.75 -30.04
N THR A 284 7.00 -13.56 -30.61
CA THR A 284 7.16 -13.59 -32.07
C THR A 284 7.15 -15.04 -32.54
N ALA A 285 5.95 -15.58 -32.77
CA ALA A 285 5.82 -16.68 -33.72
C ALA A 285 6.56 -16.25 -35.01
N PRO A 286 7.38 -17.11 -35.64
CA PRO A 286 7.97 -16.80 -36.93
C PRO A 286 6.83 -16.44 -37.87
N GLY A 287 6.91 -15.24 -38.46
CA GLY A 287 5.85 -14.68 -39.29
C GLY A 287 5.33 -15.74 -40.25
N SER A 288 4.02 -15.91 -40.27
CA SER A 288 3.35 -16.60 -41.36
C SER A 288 3.87 -15.97 -42.65
N ALA A 289 4.65 -16.76 -43.40
CA ALA A 289 5.05 -16.41 -44.74
C ALA A 289 3.79 -16.00 -45.49
N GLN A 290 3.68 -14.71 -45.82
CA GLN A 290 2.66 -14.22 -46.71
C GLN A 290 2.87 -14.94 -48.04
N ASN A 291 2.00 -15.90 -48.34
CA ASN A 291 1.90 -16.43 -49.69
C ASN A 291 1.69 -15.25 -50.64
N PRO A 292 2.49 -15.12 -51.72
CA PRO A 292 2.28 -14.07 -52.70
C PRO A 292 0.89 -14.26 -53.33
N PRO A 293 0.19 -13.17 -53.71
CA PRO A 293 -1.12 -13.27 -54.33
C PRO A 293 -1.00 -14.03 -55.67
N PRO A 294 -1.98 -14.87 -56.04
CA PRO A 294 -1.96 -15.56 -57.31
C PRO A 294 -2.00 -14.53 -58.46
N GLY A 295 -0.96 -14.54 -59.28
CA GLY A 295 -0.85 -13.69 -60.45
C GLY A 295 -1.94 -14.03 -61.47
N ASN A 296 -2.67 -13.01 -61.91
CA ASN A 296 -3.59 -13.10 -63.03
C ASN A 296 -2.81 -13.48 -64.30
N ALA A 297 -3.10 -14.67 -64.84
CA ALA A 297 -2.70 -15.03 -66.18
C ALA A 297 -3.53 -14.23 -67.22
N PRO A 298 -2.94 -13.70 -68.29
CA PRO A 298 -3.68 -13.01 -69.34
C PRO A 298 -4.45 -14.01 -70.21
N PRO A 299 -5.60 -13.62 -70.80
CA PRO A 299 -6.40 -14.51 -71.64
C PRO A 299 -5.64 -14.83 -72.93
N LYS A 300 -5.64 -16.11 -73.31
CA LYS A 300 -5.25 -16.54 -74.66
C LYS A 300 -6.48 -16.44 -75.57
N ASN A 301 -6.29 -15.81 -76.73
CA ASN A 301 -7.18 -15.92 -77.89
C ASN A 301 -7.26 -17.37 -78.39
#